data_AF-A0A5M4ABV6-F1
#
_entry.id   AF-A0A5M4ABV6-F1
#
_cell.length_a   1.000
_cell.length_b   1.000
_cell.length_c   1.000
_cell.angle_alpha   90.00
_cell.angle_beta   90.00
_cell.angle_gamma   90.00
#
_symmetry.space_group_name_H-M   'P 1'
#
loop_
_entity.id
_entity.type
_entity.pdbx_description
1 polymer ?
#
loop_
_entity_poly.entity_id
_entity_poly.type
_entity_poly.pdbx_seq_one_letter_code
_entity_poly.pdbx_strand_id
1 'polypeptide(L)'
;MKQHSIFSLLFIGLFLSIWPLISVAQNSDDVNAIINIGASHFLPGQAVKVDINLNNHSSGLIRSRTQLKIVNQGGMESWSTLLRIPLKANQPFHIPMMVKVPEEEGKYVLRACEEESGDKLCEDIPFDVFKPEKSQKMSKIMVYVPEYETSLKQFVEEQNIKAPSFSWGQCMLCSYRTWQRLKNGDSDVSAEIERALRRNMSVIFLDFGPAEMPDVDQQEIDLPFRISAYFSGEAKPETSFSIISKSKELNYHLQGMESGNWNGFDKVTVPPVRMFLKVKGGTTKHLIQAGTNPYRFPVVSISTGRGHGKVILSQLLTDGRLLNLAGKIQGLKGEFHYDPLTVQLVLNLISMSVDNSLLQGASN
;
A
#
# COMPACT_ATOMS: atom_id res chain seq x y z
N MET A 1 -45.95 -32.45 -81.55
CA MET A 1 -46.17 -33.40 -80.44
C MET A 1 -46.31 -32.62 -79.14
N LYS A 2 -47.48 -32.75 -78.49
CA LYS A 2 -47.85 -32.56 -77.07
C LYS A 2 -47.30 -31.33 -76.32
N GLN A 3 -48.12 -30.30 -76.07
CA GLN A 3 -49.07 -30.11 -74.94
C GLN A 3 -48.37 -29.56 -73.68
N HIS A 4 -48.61 -28.28 -73.34
CA HIS A 4 -49.48 -27.79 -72.25
C HIS A 4 -48.74 -27.73 -70.89
N SER A 5 -48.98 -26.81 -69.96
CA SER A 5 -50.05 -25.84 -69.70
C SER A 5 -49.51 -24.88 -68.62
N ILE A 6 -49.65 -23.55 -68.77
CA ILE A 6 -50.61 -22.68 -68.05
C ILE A 6 -50.50 -22.76 -66.51
N PHE A 7 -50.14 -21.66 -65.84
CA PHE A 7 -51.07 -20.88 -64.99
C PHE A 7 -50.47 -19.55 -64.51
N SER A 8 -51.19 -18.48 -64.84
CA SER A 8 -51.07 -17.11 -64.33
C SER A 8 -51.57 -17.01 -62.88
N LEU A 9 -51.15 -15.98 -62.15
CA LEU A 9 -52.04 -14.92 -61.61
C LEU A 9 -51.39 -14.11 -60.47
N LEU A 10 -51.69 -12.80 -60.51
CA LEU A 10 -51.99 -11.89 -59.38
C LEU A 10 -50.82 -11.53 -58.43
N PHE A 11 -50.70 -10.33 -57.84
CA PHE A 11 -51.33 -9.00 -57.87
C PHE A 11 -50.71 -8.26 -56.67
N ILE A 12 -50.61 -6.92 -56.72
CA ILE A 12 -50.50 -5.99 -55.56
C ILE A 12 -49.21 -6.14 -54.72
N GLY A 13 -48.43 -5.11 -54.42
CA GLY A 13 -48.71 -3.69 -54.23
C GLY A 13 -48.03 -3.26 -52.92
N LEU A 14 -47.67 -1.97 -52.83
CA LEU A 14 -47.34 -1.16 -51.65
C LEU A 14 -46.73 -1.86 -50.41
N PHE A 15 -45.61 -1.34 -49.89
CA PHE A 15 -45.62 -0.52 -48.66
C PHE A 15 -44.19 -0.12 -48.23
N LEU A 16 -44.14 1.06 -47.60
CA LEU A 16 -43.03 1.69 -46.91
C LEU A 16 -42.15 0.75 -46.07
N SER A 17 -40.85 1.04 -46.01
CA SER A 17 -40.09 0.78 -44.78
C SER A 17 -39.19 1.97 -44.43
N ILE A 18 -39.74 2.74 -43.50
CA ILE A 18 -39.05 3.58 -42.52
C ILE A 18 -37.87 2.77 -41.96
N TRP A 19 -36.65 3.31 -42.04
CA TRP A 19 -35.51 2.74 -41.33
C TRP A 19 -35.79 2.83 -39.83
N PRO A 20 -35.82 1.72 -39.08
CA PRO A 20 -35.73 1.83 -37.64
C PRO A 20 -34.28 2.16 -37.29
N LEU A 21 -34.09 3.29 -36.61
CA LEU A 21 -32.96 3.46 -35.69
C LEU A 21 -33.08 2.35 -34.65
N ILE A 22 -32.40 1.24 -34.88
CA ILE A 22 -32.22 0.20 -33.86
C ILE A 22 -31.25 0.80 -32.85
N SER A 23 -31.80 1.48 -31.85
CA SER A 23 -31.15 1.62 -30.56
C SER A 23 -31.12 0.23 -29.95
N VAL A 24 -30.03 -0.51 -30.18
CA VAL A 24 -29.75 -1.71 -29.41
C VAL A 24 -29.52 -1.22 -27.99
N ALA A 25 -30.51 -1.44 -27.11
CA ALA A 25 -30.28 -1.35 -25.67
C ALA A 25 -29.12 -2.31 -25.36
N GLN A 26 -27.98 -1.75 -24.96
CA GLN A 26 -26.84 -2.55 -24.53
C GLN A 26 -27.26 -3.23 -23.24
N ASN A 27 -27.28 -4.56 -23.24
CA ASN A 27 -27.34 -5.27 -21.98
C ASN A 27 -25.97 -5.09 -21.33
N SER A 28 -25.91 -4.81 -20.03
CA SER A 28 -24.65 -4.72 -19.28
C SER A 28 -23.81 -6.00 -19.40
N ASP A 29 -24.44 -7.13 -19.74
CA ASP A 29 -23.77 -8.41 -19.98
C ASP A 29 -22.89 -8.42 -21.25
N ASP A 30 -23.17 -7.55 -22.22
CA ASP A 30 -22.45 -7.52 -23.51
C ASP A 30 -21.10 -6.82 -23.41
N VAL A 31 -20.95 -5.88 -22.47
CA VAL A 31 -19.72 -5.10 -22.29
C VAL A 31 -19.25 -5.18 -20.85
N ASN A 32 -18.00 -5.56 -20.63
CA ASN A 32 -17.37 -5.46 -19.30
C ASN A 32 -16.10 -4.63 -19.33
N ALA A 33 -15.67 -4.22 -18.14
CA ALA A 33 -14.44 -3.47 -17.94
C ALA A 33 -13.46 -4.24 -17.04
N ILE A 34 -12.17 -4.14 -17.33
CA ILE A 34 -11.10 -4.50 -16.41
C ILE A 34 -10.28 -3.24 -16.17
N ILE A 35 -10.20 -2.81 -14.91
CA ILE A 35 -9.54 -1.55 -14.55
C ILE A 35 -8.38 -1.85 -13.60
N ASN A 36 -7.27 -1.15 -13.78
CA ASN A 36 -6.11 -1.21 -12.93
C ASN A 36 -5.59 0.21 -12.63
N ILE A 37 -5.46 0.53 -11.34
CA ILE A 37 -4.99 1.84 -10.85
C ILE A 37 -3.58 1.78 -10.23
N GLY A 38 -2.94 0.60 -10.22
CA GLY A 38 -1.55 0.39 -9.80
C GLY A 38 -1.28 0.40 -8.29
N ALA A 39 -2.09 1.09 -7.48
CA ALA A 39 -1.91 1.21 -6.03
C ALA A 39 -3.25 1.36 -5.29
N SER A 40 -3.21 1.28 -3.96
CA SER A 40 -4.37 1.40 -3.07
C SER A 40 -4.41 2.69 -2.28
N HIS A 41 -3.27 3.36 -2.10
CA HIS A 41 -3.16 4.60 -1.33
C HIS A 41 -2.48 5.69 -2.16
N PHE A 42 -3.00 6.91 -2.12
CA PHE A 42 -2.47 8.02 -2.90
C PHE A 42 -2.38 9.29 -2.06
N LEU A 43 -1.48 10.20 -2.46
CA LEU A 43 -1.46 11.55 -1.91
C LEU A 43 -2.63 12.37 -2.49
N PRO A 44 -3.14 13.36 -1.75
CA PRO A 44 -4.07 14.35 -2.28
C PRO A 44 -3.64 14.95 -3.62
N GLY A 45 -4.55 14.95 -4.59
CA GLY A 45 -4.33 15.57 -5.90
C GLY A 45 -3.30 14.85 -6.79
N GLN A 46 -2.80 13.68 -6.40
CA GLN A 46 -1.85 12.89 -7.19
C GLN A 46 -2.45 12.48 -8.55
N ALA A 47 -1.68 12.66 -9.63
CA ALA A 47 -2.04 12.12 -10.93
C ALA A 47 -1.62 10.64 -11.00
N VAL A 48 -2.58 9.76 -11.30
CA VAL A 48 -2.39 8.30 -11.34
C VAL A 48 -2.69 7.77 -12.74
N LYS A 49 -1.92 6.77 -13.16
CA LYS A 49 -2.20 6.05 -14.40
C LYS A 49 -3.30 5.02 -14.14
N VAL A 50 -4.37 5.10 -14.90
CA VAL A 50 -5.47 4.15 -14.90
C VAL A 50 -5.49 3.45 -16.24
N ASP A 51 -5.34 2.13 -16.21
CA ASP A 51 -5.42 1.26 -17.37
C ASP A 51 -6.80 0.60 -17.40
N ILE A 52 -7.58 0.88 -18.45
CA ILE A 52 -8.91 0.29 -18.66
C ILE A 52 -8.88 -0.62 -19.90
N ASN A 53 -9.38 -1.83 -19.78
CA ASN A 53 -9.69 -2.71 -20.90
C ASN A 53 -11.21 -2.89 -20.98
N LEU A 54 -11.82 -2.39 -22.05
CA LEU A 54 -13.23 -2.63 -22.35
C LEU A 54 -13.34 -3.83 -23.30
N ASN A 55 -14.20 -4.79 -22.96
CA ASN A 55 -14.41 -5.97 -23.79
C ASN A 55 -15.86 -6.05 -24.24
N ASN A 56 -16.06 -6.27 -25.53
CA ASN A 56 -17.37 -6.53 -26.12
C ASN A 56 -17.50 -8.04 -26.39
N HIS A 57 -18.43 -8.70 -25.70
CA HIS A 57 -18.73 -10.14 -25.81
C HIS A 57 -19.85 -10.45 -26.81
N SER A 58 -20.43 -9.42 -27.43
CA SER A 58 -21.42 -9.61 -28.49
C SER A 58 -20.76 -10.01 -29.82
N SER A 59 -21.59 -10.51 -30.73
CA SER A 59 -21.18 -10.86 -32.10
C SER A 59 -21.04 -9.65 -33.04
N GLY A 60 -21.43 -8.45 -32.59
CA GLY A 60 -21.51 -7.24 -33.41
C GLY A 60 -20.63 -6.09 -32.94
N LEU A 61 -20.60 -5.01 -33.72
CA LEU A 61 -20.00 -3.74 -33.31
C LEU A 61 -20.92 -3.05 -32.30
N ILE A 62 -20.39 -2.71 -31.12
CA ILE A 62 -21.12 -1.96 -30.08
C ILE A 62 -20.51 -0.56 -29.95
N ARG A 63 -21.34 0.47 -29.84
CA ARG A 63 -20.91 1.85 -29.50
C ARG A 63 -20.99 2.04 -27.99
N SER A 64 -19.95 1.64 -27.28
CA SER A 64 -19.91 1.71 -25.82
C SER A 64 -19.91 3.15 -25.33
N ARG A 65 -20.74 3.42 -24.32
CA ARG A 65 -20.85 4.69 -23.60
C ARG A 65 -20.54 4.43 -22.12
N THR A 66 -19.26 4.29 -21.81
CA THR A 66 -18.79 3.99 -20.45
C THR A 66 -18.51 5.28 -19.69
N GLN A 67 -19.20 5.49 -18.59
CA GLN A 67 -18.87 6.52 -17.61
C GLN A 67 -17.90 5.96 -16.57
N LEU A 68 -16.77 6.65 -16.38
CA LEU A 68 -15.89 6.44 -15.25
C LEU A 68 -16.10 7.55 -14.24
N LYS A 69 -16.16 7.21 -12.96
CA LYS A 69 -16.31 8.18 -11.88
C LYS A 69 -15.58 7.78 -10.61
N ILE A 70 -15.07 8.78 -9.90
CA ILE A 70 -14.52 8.63 -8.55
C ILE A 70 -15.57 9.12 -7.56
N VAL A 71 -15.97 8.24 -6.66
CA VAL A 71 -17.04 8.48 -5.70
C VAL A 71 -16.52 8.22 -4.29
N ASN A 72 -16.85 9.08 -3.33
CA ASN A 72 -16.51 8.86 -1.92
C ASN A 72 -17.54 7.93 -1.23
N GLN A 73 -17.30 7.57 0.03
CA GLN A 73 -18.22 6.74 0.81
C GLN A 73 -19.63 7.33 0.99
N GLY A 74 -19.76 8.66 0.90
CA GLY A 74 -21.05 9.37 0.94
C GLY A 74 -21.79 9.41 -0.40
N GLY A 75 -21.25 8.81 -1.46
CA GLY A 75 -21.85 8.83 -2.79
C GLY A 75 -21.57 10.12 -3.57
N MET A 76 -20.74 11.04 -3.05
CA MET A 76 -20.40 12.28 -3.73
C MET A 76 -19.35 12.03 -4.81
N GLU A 77 -19.65 12.50 -6.01
CA GLU A 77 -18.74 12.44 -7.15
C GLU A 77 -17.67 13.53 -7.02
N SER A 78 -16.40 13.13 -7.15
CA SER A 78 -15.24 14.02 -7.13
C SER A 78 -14.62 14.20 -8.52
N TRP A 79 -14.90 13.27 -9.43
CA TRP A 79 -14.42 13.28 -10.81
C TRP A 79 -15.27 12.35 -11.66
N SER A 80 -15.51 12.70 -12.93
CA SER A 80 -16.04 11.77 -13.93
C SER A 80 -15.55 12.08 -15.34
N THR A 81 -15.57 11.07 -16.19
CA THR A 81 -15.36 11.19 -17.64
C THR A 81 -16.24 10.21 -18.39
N LEU A 82 -16.58 10.56 -19.63
CA LEU A 82 -17.38 9.73 -20.51
C LEU A 82 -16.55 9.24 -21.70
N LEU A 83 -16.48 7.92 -21.85
CA LEU A 83 -15.79 7.24 -22.93
C LEU A 83 -16.81 6.79 -23.97
N ARG A 84 -16.68 7.32 -25.20
CA ARG A 84 -17.53 6.96 -26.34
C ARG A 84 -16.69 6.22 -27.38
N ILE A 85 -16.68 4.90 -27.29
CA ILE A 85 -15.72 4.07 -28.04
C ILE A 85 -16.47 2.97 -28.83
N PRO A 86 -16.22 2.85 -30.14
CA PRO A 86 -16.70 1.71 -30.91
C PRO A 86 -15.88 0.45 -30.58
N LEU A 87 -16.52 -0.55 -30.00
CA LEU A 87 -15.93 -1.83 -29.62
C LEU A 87 -16.28 -2.90 -30.65
N LYS A 88 -15.27 -3.48 -31.30
CA LYS A 88 -15.46 -4.62 -32.22
C LYS A 88 -15.82 -5.88 -31.44
N ALA A 89 -16.57 -6.77 -32.09
CA ALA A 89 -16.96 -8.06 -31.52
C ALA A 89 -15.74 -8.85 -31.04
N ASN A 90 -15.80 -9.35 -29.80
CA ASN A 90 -14.80 -10.21 -29.16
C ASN A 90 -13.37 -9.65 -29.15
N GLN A 91 -13.20 -8.32 -29.19
CA GLN A 91 -11.88 -7.68 -29.15
C GLN A 91 -11.75 -6.72 -27.95
N PRO A 92 -10.73 -6.89 -27.09
CA PRO A 92 -10.44 -5.93 -26.01
C PRO A 92 -9.96 -4.59 -26.60
N PHE A 93 -10.39 -3.50 -25.99
CA PHE A 93 -9.89 -2.16 -26.30
C PHE A 93 -9.21 -1.56 -25.07
N HIS A 94 -7.90 -1.30 -25.18
CA HIS A 94 -7.08 -0.78 -24.09
C HIS A 94 -7.03 0.75 -24.10
N ILE A 95 -7.24 1.36 -22.93
CA ILE A 95 -7.31 2.81 -22.73
C ILE A 95 -6.43 3.17 -21.53
N PRO A 96 -5.21 3.66 -21.77
CA PRO A 96 -4.42 4.28 -20.71
C PRO A 96 -4.89 5.73 -20.51
N MET A 97 -5.12 6.13 -19.27
CA MET A 97 -5.46 7.51 -18.93
C MET A 97 -4.79 7.99 -17.65
N MET A 98 -4.59 9.30 -17.56
CA MET A 98 -4.16 9.96 -16.33
C MET A 98 -5.39 10.51 -15.62
N VAL A 99 -5.61 10.06 -14.39
CA VAL A 99 -6.70 10.51 -13.54
C VAL A 99 -6.11 11.22 -12.33
N LYS A 100 -6.64 12.39 -11.98
CA LYS A 100 -6.24 13.10 -10.77
C LYS A 100 -7.08 12.57 -9.61
N VAL A 101 -6.45 12.03 -8.58
CA VAL A 101 -7.18 11.63 -7.36
C VAL A 101 -7.69 12.87 -6.62
N PRO A 102 -8.73 12.73 -5.76
CA PRO A 102 -9.29 13.84 -5.00
C PRO A 102 -8.24 14.58 -4.15
N GLU A 103 -8.51 15.87 -3.89
CA GLU A 103 -7.68 16.72 -3.00
C GLU A 103 -7.99 16.48 -1.52
N GLU A 104 -9.16 15.90 -1.21
CA GLU A 104 -9.58 15.64 0.16
C GLU A 104 -9.24 14.22 0.58
N GLU A 105 -8.70 14.08 1.79
CA GLU A 105 -8.43 12.79 2.40
C GLU A 105 -9.72 12.00 2.60
N GLY A 106 -9.66 10.68 2.39
CA GLY A 106 -10.82 9.83 2.54
C GLY A 106 -10.72 8.54 1.75
N LYS A 107 -11.79 7.76 1.84
CA LYS A 107 -11.94 6.48 1.14
C LYS A 107 -12.80 6.70 -0.10
N TYR A 108 -12.32 6.21 -1.23
CA TYR A 108 -12.93 6.41 -2.54
C TYR A 108 -13.05 5.09 -3.30
N VAL A 109 -13.92 5.10 -4.30
CA VAL A 109 -14.01 4.03 -5.29
C VAL A 109 -13.91 4.61 -6.69
N LEU A 110 -13.14 3.95 -7.56
CA LEU A 110 -13.23 4.15 -9.01
C LEU A 110 -14.27 3.18 -9.57
N ARG A 111 -15.31 3.73 -10.20
CA ARG A 111 -16.44 2.99 -10.75
C ARG A 111 -16.50 3.15 -12.27
N ALA A 112 -16.74 2.05 -12.97
CA ALA A 112 -17.17 2.05 -14.36
C ALA A 112 -18.63 1.62 -14.47
N CYS A 113 -19.45 2.43 -15.13
CA CYS A 113 -20.84 2.12 -15.41
C CYS A 113 -21.22 2.49 -16.83
N GLU A 114 -22.28 1.89 -17.33
CA GLU A 114 -22.93 2.29 -18.58
C GLU A 114 -23.69 3.61 -18.35
N GLU A 115 -23.61 4.55 -19.30
CA GLU A 115 -24.12 5.93 -19.12
C GLU A 115 -25.65 5.98 -18.96
N GLU A 116 -26.40 5.14 -19.70
CA GLU A 116 -27.86 5.23 -19.77
C GLU A 116 -28.55 4.44 -18.65
N SER A 117 -28.17 3.18 -18.43
CA SER A 117 -28.72 2.33 -17.37
C SER A 117 -28.13 2.60 -15.98
N GLY A 118 -26.88 3.06 -15.92
CA GLY A 118 -26.11 3.13 -14.68
C GLY A 118 -25.56 1.78 -14.22
N ASP A 119 -25.73 0.72 -15.00
CA ASP A 119 -25.28 -0.63 -14.66
C ASP A 119 -23.75 -0.69 -14.57
N LYS A 120 -23.25 -1.41 -13.56
CA LYS A 120 -21.82 -1.58 -13.33
C LYS A 120 -21.21 -2.48 -14.40
N LEU A 121 -20.09 -2.03 -14.98
CA LEU A 121 -19.32 -2.82 -15.95
C LEU A 121 -18.25 -3.69 -15.27
N CYS A 122 -17.93 -3.40 -14.01
CA CYS A 122 -17.02 -4.16 -13.17
C CYS A 122 -17.26 -3.85 -11.68
N GLU A 123 -16.57 -4.57 -10.80
CA GLU A 123 -16.51 -4.23 -9.39
C GLU A 123 -15.86 -2.86 -9.16
N ASP A 124 -16.31 -2.19 -8.09
CA ASP A 124 -15.74 -0.92 -7.66
C ASP A 124 -14.30 -1.15 -7.18
N ILE A 125 -13.37 -0.29 -7.60
CA ILE A 125 -11.98 -0.37 -7.17
C ILE A 125 -11.75 0.59 -6.01
N PRO A 126 -11.58 0.09 -4.77
CA PRO A 126 -11.35 0.95 -3.61
C PRO A 126 -9.91 1.49 -3.60
N PHE A 127 -9.78 2.73 -3.16
CA PHE A 127 -8.50 3.35 -2.81
C PHE A 127 -8.69 4.43 -1.75
N ASP A 128 -7.62 4.76 -1.06
CA ASP A 128 -7.60 5.83 -0.06
C ASP A 128 -6.74 7.00 -0.54
N VAL A 129 -7.21 8.21 -0.28
CA VAL A 129 -6.41 9.43 -0.35
C VAL A 129 -6.00 9.77 1.06
N PHE A 130 -4.69 9.85 1.30
CA PHE A 130 -4.14 10.05 2.64
C PHE A 130 -2.88 10.90 2.60
N LYS A 131 -2.77 11.85 3.54
CA LYS A 131 -1.64 12.73 3.70
C LYS A 131 -0.94 12.45 5.03
N PRO A 132 0.31 11.96 5.00
CA PRO A 132 1.06 11.74 6.23
C PRO A 132 1.24 13.03 7.03
N GLU A 133 1.07 12.93 8.34
CA GLU A 133 1.22 14.03 9.28
C GLU A 133 2.12 13.64 10.47
N LYS A 134 3.06 14.52 10.79
CA LYS A 134 3.92 14.38 11.96
C LYS A 134 3.18 14.77 13.22
N SER A 135 3.16 13.88 14.21
CA SER A 135 2.66 14.24 15.55
C SER A 135 3.43 15.43 16.15
N GLN A 136 2.81 16.19 17.05
CA GLN A 136 3.48 17.29 17.75
C GLN A 136 4.79 16.85 18.43
N LYS A 137 4.82 15.61 18.94
CA LYS A 137 5.98 15.01 19.59
C LYS A 137 7.17 14.84 18.63
N MET A 138 6.89 14.49 17.38
CA MET A 138 7.90 14.28 16.34
C MET A 138 8.80 15.50 16.12
N SER A 139 8.26 16.72 16.27
CA SER A 139 9.02 17.97 16.11
C SER A 139 10.20 18.15 17.09
N LYS A 140 10.17 17.38 18.20
CA LYS A 140 11.16 17.40 19.29
C LYS A 140 12.14 16.23 19.22
N ILE A 141 11.92 15.27 18.32
CA ILE A 141 12.74 14.06 18.20
C ILE A 141 13.82 14.29 17.15
N MET A 142 15.06 14.00 17.51
CA MET A 142 16.16 13.85 16.56
C MET A 142 16.33 12.37 16.22
N VAL A 143 16.38 12.09 14.93
CA VAL A 143 16.51 10.75 14.36
C VAL A 143 17.88 10.60 13.72
N TYR A 144 18.76 9.87 14.37
CA TYR A 144 20.02 9.46 13.77
C TYR A 144 19.76 8.36 12.72
N VAL A 145 20.36 8.51 11.55
CA VAL A 145 20.32 7.51 10.48
C VAL A 145 21.77 7.16 10.13
N PRO A 146 22.20 5.90 10.27
CA PRO A 146 23.56 5.49 9.95
C PRO A 146 23.98 5.84 8.52
N GLU A 147 25.28 6.04 8.29
CA GLU A 147 25.71 6.62 7.02
C GLU A 147 25.38 5.79 5.79
N TYR A 148 25.37 4.48 5.97
CA TYR A 148 25.11 3.47 4.96
C TYR A 148 23.60 3.26 4.68
N GLU A 149 22.69 3.92 5.40
CA GLU A 149 21.23 3.85 5.22
C GLU A 149 20.72 4.97 4.28
N THR A 150 21.16 4.93 3.01
CA THR A 150 20.91 6.00 2.02
C THR A 150 19.44 6.33 1.80
N SER A 151 18.58 5.32 1.66
CA SER A 151 17.14 5.53 1.43
C SER A 151 16.45 6.12 2.67
N LEU A 152 16.88 5.73 3.87
CA LEU A 152 16.34 6.30 5.11
C LEU A 152 16.81 7.74 5.34
N LYS A 153 18.03 8.10 4.92
CA LYS A 153 18.51 9.49 4.92
C LYS A 153 17.63 10.37 4.04
N GLN A 154 17.38 9.95 2.81
CA GLN A 154 16.48 10.67 1.91
C GLN A 154 15.07 10.77 2.50
N PHE A 155 14.57 9.71 3.14
CA PHE A 155 13.26 9.73 3.81
C PHE A 155 13.20 10.78 4.93
N VAL A 156 14.19 10.83 5.83
CA VAL A 156 14.18 11.83 6.91
C VAL A 156 14.31 13.26 6.37
N GLU A 157 15.02 13.46 5.27
CA GLU A 157 15.10 14.75 4.56
C GLU A 157 13.75 15.15 3.94
N GLU A 158 13.12 14.29 3.13
CA GLU A 158 11.82 14.53 2.51
C GLU A 158 10.72 14.83 3.55
N GLN A 159 10.76 14.12 4.68
CA GLN A 159 9.81 14.32 5.78
C GLN A 159 10.18 15.49 6.70
N ASN A 160 11.27 16.22 6.43
CA ASN A 160 11.76 17.33 7.25
C ASN A 160 11.91 16.93 8.74
N ILE A 161 12.56 15.80 8.98
CA ILE A 161 12.88 15.28 10.32
C ILE A 161 14.27 15.76 10.70
N LYS A 162 14.46 16.18 11.96
CA LYS A 162 15.79 16.59 12.46
C LYS A 162 16.71 15.36 12.51
N ALA A 163 17.71 15.31 11.64
CA ALA A 163 18.64 14.20 11.55
C ALA A 163 20.09 14.68 11.76
N PRO A 164 20.72 14.37 12.91
CA PRO A 164 22.13 14.74 13.14
C PRO A 164 23.08 13.86 12.32
N SER A 165 24.23 14.42 11.97
CA SER A 165 25.29 13.72 11.21
C SER A 165 26.12 12.74 12.03
N PHE A 166 25.99 12.77 13.36
CA PHE A 166 26.70 11.89 14.30
C PHE A 166 25.69 11.09 15.13
N SER A 167 26.14 9.98 15.72
CA SER A 167 25.36 9.04 16.54
C SER A 167 24.86 9.63 17.88
N TRP A 168 23.97 10.60 17.76
CA TRP A 168 23.33 11.39 18.79
C TRP A 168 21.85 11.57 18.41
N GLY A 169 20.97 11.74 19.40
CA GLY A 169 19.54 11.92 19.20
C GLY A 169 18.73 11.07 20.17
N GLN A 170 17.43 10.98 19.92
CA GLN A 170 16.52 10.18 20.74
C GLN A 170 16.13 8.86 20.06
N CYS A 171 16.28 8.77 18.74
CA CYS A 171 15.97 7.57 17.97
C CYS A 171 17.06 7.31 16.91
N MET A 172 17.44 6.06 16.74
CA MET A 172 18.22 5.56 15.60
C MET A 172 17.27 4.78 14.69
N LEU A 173 17.29 5.07 13.39
CA LEU A 173 16.46 4.39 12.40
C LEU A 173 17.33 3.50 11.51
N CYS A 174 17.00 2.21 11.49
CA CYS A 174 17.70 1.15 10.78
C CYS A 174 16.73 0.44 9.83
N SER A 175 17.26 -0.13 8.74
CA SER A 175 16.48 -0.94 7.80
C SER A 175 16.99 -2.38 7.70
N TYR A 176 16.47 -3.12 6.72
CA TYR A 176 17.01 -4.39 6.24
C TYR A 176 18.54 -4.36 6.05
N ARG A 177 19.11 -3.23 5.60
CA ARG A 177 20.57 -3.13 5.37
C ARG A 177 21.35 -3.23 6.67
N THR A 178 20.95 -2.53 7.73
CA THR A 178 21.55 -2.70 9.07
C THR A 178 21.38 -4.14 9.56
N TRP A 179 20.19 -4.71 9.38
CA TRP A 179 19.92 -6.10 9.77
C TRP A 179 20.87 -7.10 9.10
N GLN A 180 21.08 -6.99 7.78
CA GLN A 180 22.01 -7.87 7.06
C GLN A 180 23.44 -7.78 7.59
N ARG A 181 23.90 -6.57 7.92
CA ARG A 181 25.24 -6.39 8.51
C ARG A 181 25.36 -7.06 9.87
N LEU A 182 24.37 -6.90 10.74
CA LEU A 182 24.34 -7.58 12.05
C LEU A 182 24.34 -9.10 11.90
N LYS A 183 23.48 -9.63 11.02
CA LYS A 183 23.40 -11.07 10.73
C LYS A 183 24.74 -11.63 10.25
N ASN A 184 25.52 -10.83 9.50
CA ASN A 184 26.84 -11.20 9.00
C ASN A 184 27.98 -10.98 10.02
N GLY A 185 27.66 -10.63 11.28
CA GLY A 185 28.63 -10.49 12.36
C GLY A 185 29.41 -9.18 12.33
N ASP A 186 28.87 -8.12 11.73
CA ASP A 186 29.51 -6.80 11.69
C ASP A 186 29.61 -6.18 13.10
N SER A 187 30.81 -6.20 13.67
CA SER A 187 31.09 -5.73 15.03
C SER A 187 30.92 -4.22 15.19
N ASP A 188 31.15 -3.44 14.14
CA ASP A 188 31.07 -1.98 14.20
C ASP A 188 29.61 -1.53 14.31
N VAL A 189 28.73 -2.15 13.50
CA VAL A 189 27.28 -1.94 13.57
C VAL A 189 26.74 -2.37 14.94
N SER A 190 27.17 -3.53 15.43
CA SER A 190 26.78 -4.03 16.77
C SER A 190 27.19 -3.05 17.89
N ALA A 191 28.44 -2.57 17.86
CA ALA A 191 28.96 -1.61 18.83
C ALA A 191 28.26 -0.23 18.73
N GLU A 192 27.88 0.19 17.52
CA GLU A 192 27.12 1.42 17.31
C GLU A 192 25.72 1.36 17.93
N ILE A 193 24.98 0.28 17.68
CA ILE A 193 23.65 0.05 18.26
C ILE A 193 23.74 -0.06 19.79
N GLU A 194 24.76 -0.77 20.30
CA GLU A 194 24.95 -0.88 21.73
C GLU A 194 25.21 0.50 22.36
N ARG A 195 26.05 1.33 21.73
CA ARG A 195 26.32 2.70 22.18
C ARG A 195 25.06 3.56 22.17
N ALA A 196 24.22 3.43 21.13
CA ALA A 196 22.95 4.13 21.04
C ALA A 196 22.05 3.82 22.25
N LEU A 197 21.79 2.53 22.48
CA LEU A 197 20.93 2.07 23.56
C LEU A 197 21.47 2.44 24.95
N ARG A 198 22.80 2.38 25.16
CA ARG A 198 23.46 2.82 26.41
C ARG A 198 23.26 4.32 26.69
N ARG A 199 23.10 5.14 25.65
CA ARG A 199 22.85 6.60 25.75
C ARG A 199 21.37 6.94 25.84
N ASN A 200 20.51 5.96 26.12
CA ASN A 200 19.06 6.13 26.18
C ASN A 200 18.43 6.55 24.83
N MET A 201 19.11 6.27 23.71
CA MET A 201 18.55 6.42 22.36
C MET A 201 17.85 5.12 21.96
N SER A 202 16.58 5.21 21.57
CA SER A 202 15.83 4.07 21.06
C SER A 202 16.30 3.68 19.67
N VAL A 203 16.22 2.41 19.31
CA VAL A 203 16.64 1.89 18.00
C VAL A 203 15.47 1.19 17.34
N ILE A 204 15.16 1.55 16.10
CA ILE A 204 14.08 0.94 15.31
C ILE A 204 14.70 0.19 14.14
N PHE A 205 14.38 -1.10 14.00
CA PHE A 205 14.69 -1.91 12.84
C PHE A 205 13.44 -2.07 11.98
N LEU A 206 13.39 -1.36 10.86
CA LEU A 206 12.43 -1.61 9.78
C LEU A 206 12.89 -2.81 8.96
N ASP A 207 11.95 -3.50 8.32
CA ASP A 207 12.22 -4.67 7.46
C ASP A 207 13.10 -5.73 8.17
N PHE A 208 12.86 -5.95 9.47
CA PHE A 208 13.65 -6.84 10.31
C PHE A 208 13.38 -8.32 10.00
N GLY A 209 14.44 -9.06 9.72
CA GLY A 209 14.37 -10.48 9.37
C GLY A 209 14.42 -10.75 7.88
N PRO A 210 14.33 -12.02 7.48
CA PRO A 210 14.28 -12.40 6.06
C PRO A 210 12.94 -11.98 5.43
N ALA A 211 13.02 -11.46 4.19
CA ALA A 211 11.85 -11.07 3.40
C ALA A 211 11.14 -12.28 2.76
N GLU A 212 11.88 -13.36 2.54
CA GLU A 212 11.39 -14.61 1.95
C GLU A 212 11.40 -15.76 2.97
N MET A 213 10.66 -16.82 2.65
CA MET A 213 10.62 -18.02 3.47
C MET A 213 12.02 -18.66 3.46
N PRO A 214 12.66 -18.85 4.63
CA PRO A 214 13.95 -19.52 4.66
C PRO A 214 13.77 -21.02 4.42
N ASP A 215 14.71 -21.64 3.71
CA ASP A 215 14.69 -23.10 3.43
C ASP A 215 14.78 -23.96 4.69
N VAL A 216 15.31 -23.39 5.78
CA VAL A 216 15.47 -24.01 7.11
C VAL A 216 15.23 -22.95 8.17
N ASP A 217 14.74 -23.33 9.35
CA ASP A 217 14.68 -22.44 10.51
C ASP A 217 16.03 -21.74 10.71
N GLN A 218 16.00 -20.41 10.76
CA GLN A 218 17.24 -19.65 10.84
C GLN A 218 17.83 -19.78 12.24
N GLN A 219 19.16 -19.90 12.28
CA GLN A 219 19.93 -19.87 13.51
C GLN A 219 19.59 -18.61 14.32
N GLU A 220 19.58 -18.76 15.64
CA GLU A 220 19.39 -17.65 16.57
C GLU A 220 20.48 -16.59 16.36
N ILE A 221 20.06 -15.34 16.20
CA ILE A 221 20.92 -14.19 15.99
C ILE A 221 20.88 -13.32 17.24
N ASP A 222 22.06 -13.06 17.79
CA ASP A 222 22.23 -12.19 18.94
C ASP A 222 22.23 -10.73 18.49
N LEU A 223 21.31 -9.97 19.07
CA LEU A 223 21.25 -8.53 19.01
C LEU A 223 21.88 -7.94 20.28
N PRO A 224 22.35 -6.68 20.24
CA PRO A 224 22.79 -5.97 21.43
C PRO A 224 21.77 -6.03 22.58
N PHE A 225 22.26 -5.91 23.83
CA PHE A 225 21.44 -5.92 25.04
C PHE A 225 20.72 -7.25 25.37
N ARG A 226 21.38 -8.39 25.10
CA ARG A 226 20.88 -9.74 25.46
C ARG A 226 19.49 -10.03 24.88
N ILE A 227 19.28 -9.52 23.67
CA ILE A 227 18.13 -9.83 22.83
C ILE A 227 18.64 -10.84 21.82
N SER A 228 17.91 -11.94 21.64
CA SER A 228 18.21 -12.91 20.60
C SER A 228 16.93 -13.14 19.80
N ALA A 229 17.05 -13.20 18.48
CA ALA A 229 15.94 -13.40 17.56
C ALA A 229 16.17 -14.64 16.71
N TYR A 230 15.13 -15.43 16.47
CA TYR A 230 15.16 -16.50 15.48
C TYR A 230 13.89 -16.48 14.64
N PHE A 231 13.96 -17.10 13.47
CA PHE A 231 12.93 -17.00 12.44
C PHE A 231 12.52 -18.39 11.94
N SER A 232 11.21 -18.66 11.89
CA SER A 232 10.68 -19.89 11.29
C SER A 232 9.86 -19.62 10.03
N GLY A 233 10.02 -20.50 9.03
CA GLY A 233 9.38 -20.39 7.71
C GLY A 233 7.91 -20.83 7.67
N GLU A 234 7.34 -21.35 8.76
CA GLU A 234 5.98 -21.95 8.78
C GLU A 234 4.81 -20.94 8.65
N ALA A 235 5.04 -19.70 8.24
CA ALA A 235 3.99 -18.69 8.12
C ALA A 235 3.60 -18.41 6.66
N LYS A 236 2.30 -18.25 6.42
CA LYS A 236 1.82 -17.65 5.17
C LYS A 236 2.14 -16.15 5.16
N PRO A 237 2.39 -15.53 3.99
CA PRO A 237 2.46 -14.08 3.90
C PRO A 237 1.10 -13.47 4.27
N GLU A 238 1.10 -12.30 4.90
CA GLU A 238 -0.13 -11.58 5.26
C GLU A 238 -0.19 -10.26 4.52
N THR A 239 -1.39 -9.88 4.07
CA THR A 239 -1.63 -8.65 3.30
C THR A 239 -2.22 -7.53 4.15
N SER A 240 -2.48 -7.79 5.43
CA SER A 240 -3.03 -6.82 6.38
C SER A 240 -2.42 -6.99 7.76
N PHE A 241 -2.60 -5.98 8.59
CA PHE A 241 -2.30 -6.01 10.02
C PHE A 241 -3.24 -5.09 10.79
N SER A 242 -3.19 -5.20 12.12
CA SER A 242 -3.94 -4.35 13.03
C SER A 242 -3.02 -3.83 14.14
N ILE A 243 -3.11 -2.53 14.43
CA ILE A 243 -2.42 -1.92 15.58
C ILE A 243 -3.17 -2.31 16.86
N ILE A 244 -2.56 -3.15 17.70
CA ILE A 244 -3.15 -3.60 18.97
C ILE A 244 -2.69 -2.76 20.17
N SER A 245 -1.62 -1.98 19.99
CA SER A 245 -1.14 -1.06 21.03
C SER A 245 -2.13 0.10 21.24
N LYS A 246 -2.39 0.44 22.51
CA LYS A 246 -3.18 1.63 22.88
C LYS A 246 -2.36 2.95 22.90
N SER A 247 -1.13 2.95 22.37
CA SER A 247 -0.31 4.17 22.32
C SER A 247 -0.95 5.22 21.42
N LYS A 248 -1.12 6.44 21.94
CA LYS A 248 -1.66 7.57 21.17
C LYS A 248 -0.75 7.94 20.01
N GLU A 249 0.57 7.85 20.22
CA GLU A 249 1.59 8.12 19.22
C GLU A 249 1.56 7.09 18.10
N LEU A 250 1.42 5.80 18.43
CA LEU A 250 1.38 4.76 17.40
C LEU A 250 0.11 4.84 16.55
N ASN A 251 -1.03 5.22 17.15
CA ASN A 251 -2.31 5.35 16.48
C ASN A 251 -2.54 6.74 15.86
N TYR A 252 -1.58 7.66 15.96
CA TYR A 252 -1.73 9.02 15.47
C TYR A 252 -2.06 9.02 13.97
N HIS A 253 -3.16 9.67 13.59
CA HIS A 253 -3.61 9.74 12.19
C HIS A 253 -3.89 8.37 11.50
N LEU A 254 -4.01 7.28 12.27
CA LEU A 254 -4.33 5.93 11.77
C LEU A 254 -5.59 5.33 12.43
N GLN A 255 -6.32 6.11 13.23
CA GLN A 255 -7.48 5.61 13.99
C GLN A 255 -8.59 5.15 13.04
N GLY A 256 -9.09 3.93 13.23
CA GLY A 256 -10.19 3.37 12.43
C GLY A 256 -9.79 2.94 11.01
N MET A 257 -8.50 2.96 10.69
CA MET A 257 -7.99 2.34 9.48
C MET A 257 -7.72 0.86 9.74
N GLU A 258 -8.42 -0.02 9.02
CA GLU A 258 -7.86 -1.34 8.76
C GLU A 258 -6.62 -1.12 7.90
N SER A 259 -5.43 -1.33 8.47
CA SER A 259 -4.18 -1.30 7.73
C SER A 259 -4.08 -2.55 6.84
N GLY A 260 -4.89 -2.56 5.78
CA GLY A 260 -4.92 -3.59 4.74
C GLY A 260 -4.33 -3.05 3.45
N ASN A 261 -3.41 -3.82 2.86
CA ASN A 261 -2.82 -3.62 1.53
C ASN A 261 -2.02 -2.34 1.35
N TRP A 262 -0.81 -2.30 1.90
CA TRP A 262 0.18 -1.32 1.46
C TRP A 262 0.44 -1.40 -0.05
N ASN A 263 0.77 -0.27 -0.68
CA ASN A 263 1.23 -0.17 -2.05
C ASN A 263 2.58 -0.90 -2.16
N GLY A 264 2.60 -2.14 -2.67
CA GLY A 264 3.85 -2.85 -2.97
C GLY A 264 3.83 -4.35 -2.71
N PHE A 265 4.94 -4.99 -3.12
CA PHE A 265 5.27 -6.42 -3.06
C PHE A 265 4.07 -7.38 -3.09
N ASP A 266 3.37 -7.46 -4.23
CA ASP A 266 2.25 -8.39 -4.45
C ASP A 266 1.18 -8.37 -3.32
N LYS A 267 0.94 -7.19 -2.74
CA LYS A 267 0.04 -6.94 -1.58
C LYS A 267 0.55 -7.51 -0.25
N VAL A 268 1.71 -8.14 -0.22
CA VAL A 268 2.33 -8.65 1.00
C VAL A 268 2.79 -7.47 1.86
N THR A 269 2.32 -7.50 3.10
CA THR A 269 2.64 -6.51 4.13
C THR A 269 3.52 -7.13 5.21
N VAL A 270 3.32 -8.41 5.50
CA VAL A 270 4.14 -9.20 6.43
C VAL A 270 4.76 -10.38 5.65
N PRO A 271 6.11 -10.53 5.65
CA PRO A 271 6.80 -11.62 4.92
C PRO A 271 6.34 -12.99 5.44
N PRO A 272 6.56 -14.12 4.77
CA PRO A 272 6.09 -15.46 5.21
C PRO A 272 6.91 -16.09 6.36
N VAL A 273 7.28 -15.29 7.37
CA VAL A 273 8.21 -15.71 8.43
C VAL A 273 7.74 -15.28 9.81
N ARG A 274 7.83 -16.17 10.81
CA ARG A 274 7.56 -15.82 12.21
C ARG A 274 8.84 -15.40 12.92
N MET A 275 8.80 -14.25 13.59
CA MET A 275 9.84 -13.82 14.50
C MET A 275 9.57 -14.32 15.91
N PHE A 276 10.59 -14.91 16.51
CA PHE A 276 10.60 -15.29 17.93
C PHE A 276 11.75 -14.59 18.64
N LEU A 277 11.52 -14.22 19.89
CA LEU A 277 12.43 -13.38 20.66
C LEU A 277 12.71 -13.97 22.03
N LYS A 278 13.99 -13.95 22.41
CA LYS A 278 14.45 -14.18 23.78
C LYS A 278 15.06 -12.88 24.30
N VAL A 279 14.58 -12.41 25.43
CA VAL A 279 15.06 -11.16 26.06
C VAL A 279 15.46 -11.46 27.50
N LYS A 280 16.73 -11.26 27.85
CA LYS A 280 17.21 -11.46 29.23
C LYS A 280 17.25 -10.14 29.99
N GLY A 281 16.43 -10.02 31.03
CA GLY A 281 16.42 -8.83 31.91
C GLY A 281 15.62 -7.64 31.36
N GLY A 282 14.75 -7.88 30.38
CA GLY A 282 13.90 -6.87 29.75
C GLY A 282 12.45 -7.34 29.59
N THR A 283 11.62 -6.50 28.98
CA THR A 283 10.22 -6.81 28.69
C THR A 283 9.90 -6.62 27.21
N THR A 284 9.01 -7.46 26.69
CA THR A 284 8.48 -7.39 25.33
C THR A 284 7.04 -6.90 25.35
N LYS A 285 6.69 -6.06 24.38
CA LYS A 285 5.32 -5.60 24.14
C LYS A 285 5.00 -5.74 22.66
N HIS A 286 3.94 -6.48 22.34
CA HIS A 286 3.44 -6.57 20.97
C HIS A 286 2.72 -5.27 20.60
N LEU A 287 3.06 -4.71 19.45
CA LEU A 287 2.50 -3.44 18.98
C LEU A 287 1.47 -3.63 17.87
N ILE A 288 1.75 -4.58 16.98
CA ILE A 288 0.98 -4.87 15.78
C ILE A 288 0.76 -6.38 15.68
N GLN A 289 -0.42 -6.78 15.22
CA GLN A 289 -0.81 -8.15 14.95
C GLN A 289 -1.00 -8.33 13.43
N ALA A 290 -0.52 -9.43 12.87
CA ALA A 290 -0.64 -9.71 11.43
C ALA A 290 -2.03 -10.28 11.10
N GLY A 291 -2.72 -9.61 10.17
CA GLY A 291 -4.01 -9.98 9.57
C GLY A 291 -4.89 -10.91 10.39
N THR A 292 -5.11 -12.09 9.84
CA THR A 292 -6.03 -13.09 10.41
C THR A 292 -5.41 -13.96 11.50
N ASN A 293 -4.10 -13.85 11.75
CA ASN A 293 -3.38 -14.69 12.70
C ASN A 293 -3.16 -13.97 14.05
N PRO A 294 -3.93 -14.31 15.11
CA PRO A 294 -3.86 -13.63 16.39
C PRO A 294 -2.58 -13.91 17.19
N TYR A 295 -1.73 -14.83 16.74
CA TYR A 295 -0.50 -15.22 17.42
C TYR A 295 0.76 -14.72 16.72
N ARG A 296 0.60 -13.81 15.75
CA ARG A 296 1.70 -13.31 14.95
C ARG A 296 1.86 -11.81 15.11
N PHE A 297 3.00 -11.41 15.65
CA PHE A 297 3.27 -10.03 16.04
C PHE A 297 4.46 -9.46 15.24
N PRO A 298 4.22 -8.90 14.04
CA PRO A 298 5.29 -8.43 13.17
C PRO A 298 6.00 -7.20 13.73
N VAL A 299 5.39 -6.46 14.66
CA VAL A 299 6.04 -5.32 15.32
C VAL A 299 5.99 -5.49 16.83
N VAL A 300 7.18 -5.44 17.44
CA VAL A 300 7.34 -5.52 18.89
C VAL A 300 8.22 -4.39 19.40
N SER A 301 7.99 -4.01 20.66
CA SER A 301 8.88 -3.14 21.42
C SER A 301 9.52 -3.93 22.55
N ILE A 302 10.82 -3.71 22.74
CA ILE A 302 11.65 -4.36 23.75
C ILE A 302 12.24 -3.28 24.64
N SER A 303 12.01 -3.39 25.95
CA SER A 303 12.64 -2.53 26.96
C SER A 303 13.78 -3.30 27.63
N THR A 304 14.99 -2.75 27.62
CA THR A 304 16.22 -3.44 28.08
C THR A 304 16.67 -3.05 29.49
N GLY A 305 15.84 -2.32 30.25
CA GLY A 305 16.11 -1.88 31.62
C GLY A 305 15.97 -0.36 31.80
N ARG A 306 16.13 0.13 33.04
CA ARG A 306 16.09 1.59 33.32
C ARG A 306 17.34 2.26 32.75
N GLY A 307 17.18 3.43 32.15
CA GLY A 307 18.29 4.24 31.61
C GLY A 307 18.79 3.80 30.24
N HIS A 308 18.11 2.85 29.58
CA HIS A 308 18.42 2.38 28.24
C HIS A 308 17.28 2.69 27.27
N GLY A 309 17.65 2.92 26.02
CA GLY A 309 16.69 3.10 24.94
C GLY A 309 15.91 1.81 24.66
N LYS A 310 14.80 1.94 23.96
CA LYS A 310 13.98 0.78 23.54
C LYS A 310 14.47 0.26 22.20
N VAL A 311 14.32 -1.04 21.97
CA VAL A 311 14.46 -1.62 20.63
C VAL A 311 13.07 -1.86 20.07
N ILE A 312 12.82 -1.42 18.84
CA ILE A 312 11.63 -1.78 18.08
C ILE A 312 12.07 -2.64 16.91
N LEU A 313 11.46 -3.82 16.78
CA LEU A 313 11.68 -4.72 15.65
C LEU A 313 10.39 -4.76 14.83
N SER A 314 10.47 -4.43 13.55
CA SER A 314 9.34 -4.40 12.63
C SER A 314 9.63 -5.28 11.41
N GLN A 315 8.88 -6.37 11.26
CA GLN A 315 8.87 -7.22 10.06
C GLN A 315 7.96 -6.67 8.95
N LEU A 316 7.31 -5.52 9.15
CA LEU A 316 6.49 -4.93 8.10
C LEU A 316 7.38 -4.44 6.94
N LEU A 317 6.97 -4.76 5.71
CA LEU A 317 7.75 -4.48 4.50
C LEU A 317 7.66 -3.01 4.10
N THR A 318 8.65 -2.19 4.46
CA THR A 318 8.69 -0.74 4.17
C THR A 318 9.62 -0.37 3.03
N ASP A 319 10.53 -1.26 2.63
CA ASP A 319 11.49 -0.98 1.56
C ASP A 319 10.79 -0.61 0.25
N GLY A 320 11.31 0.42 -0.42
CA GLY A 320 10.75 1.01 -1.64
C GLY A 320 9.41 1.76 -1.48
N ARG A 321 8.84 1.86 -0.27
CA ARG A 321 7.52 2.50 -0.02
C ARG A 321 7.58 3.88 0.63
N LEU A 322 8.75 4.25 1.15
CA LEU A 322 8.93 5.48 1.95
C LEU A 322 9.24 6.74 1.13
N LEU A 323 9.78 6.58 -0.07
CA LEU A 323 10.28 7.70 -0.88
C LEU A 323 9.32 8.05 -1.99
N ASN A 324 8.94 9.34 -2.07
CA ASN A 324 8.12 9.81 -3.16
C ASN A 324 9.01 10.11 -4.37
N LEU A 325 9.10 9.17 -5.31
CA LEU A 325 9.83 9.36 -6.56
C LEU A 325 9.05 10.29 -7.50
N ALA A 326 9.08 11.59 -7.20
CA ALA A 326 8.43 12.64 -7.98
C ALA A 326 8.79 12.49 -9.47
N GLY A 327 7.77 12.34 -10.33
CA GLY A 327 7.91 12.31 -11.78
C GLY A 327 8.22 10.94 -12.41
N LYS A 328 8.45 9.88 -11.63
CA LYS A 328 8.43 8.51 -12.19
C LYS A 328 6.99 8.01 -12.20
N ILE A 329 6.43 7.85 -13.40
CA ILE A 329 5.14 7.18 -13.59
C ILE A 329 5.30 5.76 -13.09
N GLN A 330 4.78 5.50 -11.89
CA GLN A 330 4.79 4.18 -11.29
C GLN A 330 3.88 3.27 -12.12
N GLY A 331 4.43 2.17 -12.63
CA GLY A 331 3.76 1.39 -13.66
C GLY A 331 4.22 -0.05 -13.67
N LEU A 332 3.26 -0.94 -13.39
CA LEU A 332 3.26 -2.40 -13.50
C LEU A 332 3.47 -3.17 -12.19
N LYS A 333 2.81 -4.33 -12.19
CA LYS A 333 2.72 -5.31 -11.11
C LYS A 333 4.12 -5.78 -10.69
N GLY A 334 4.44 -5.68 -9.40
CA GLY A 334 5.74 -6.11 -8.84
C GLY A 334 6.71 -4.97 -8.53
N GLU A 335 6.38 -3.70 -8.84
CA GLU A 335 7.18 -2.55 -8.43
C GLU A 335 6.88 -2.12 -6.98
N PHE A 336 7.88 -1.57 -6.30
CA PHE A 336 7.67 -0.90 -5.02
C PHE A 336 7.08 0.48 -5.26
N HIS A 337 5.98 0.76 -4.58
CA HIS A 337 5.21 1.98 -4.76
C HIS A 337 5.27 2.80 -3.48
N TYR A 338 5.40 4.13 -3.64
CA TYR A 338 5.25 5.04 -2.51
C TYR A 338 3.91 4.78 -1.81
N ASP A 339 3.94 4.67 -0.48
CA ASP A 339 2.76 4.41 0.32
C ASP A 339 2.65 5.43 1.48
N PRO A 340 1.67 6.34 1.43
CA PRO A 340 1.50 7.34 2.48
C PRO A 340 1.11 6.74 3.85
N LEU A 341 0.40 5.62 3.91
CA LEU A 341 0.11 4.93 5.18
C LEU A 341 1.37 4.29 5.79
N THR A 342 2.27 3.76 4.96
CA THR A 342 3.56 3.21 5.40
C THR A 342 4.42 4.33 5.97
N VAL A 343 4.46 5.49 5.31
CA VAL A 343 5.13 6.69 5.83
C VAL A 343 4.56 7.09 7.18
N GLN A 344 3.24 7.19 7.31
CA GLN A 344 2.60 7.52 8.59
C GLN A 344 2.97 6.54 9.70
N LEU A 345 2.97 5.23 9.41
CA LEU A 345 3.36 4.23 10.40
C LEU A 345 4.80 4.43 10.88
N VAL A 346 5.75 4.70 9.98
CA VAL A 346 7.14 4.94 10.37
C VAL A 346 7.26 6.21 11.24
N LEU A 347 6.57 7.30 10.88
CA LEU A 347 6.52 8.51 11.71
C LEU A 347 5.96 8.22 13.12
N ASN A 348 4.95 7.36 13.20
CA ASN A 348 4.31 6.95 14.44
C ASN A 348 5.22 6.05 15.29
N LEU A 349 5.95 5.11 14.67
CA LEU A 349 6.93 4.26 15.35
C LEU A 349 8.06 5.10 15.95
N ILE A 350 8.57 6.09 15.21
CA ILE A 350 9.56 7.04 15.73
C ILE A 350 8.99 7.83 16.92
N SER A 351 7.79 8.37 16.78
CA SER A 351 7.12 9.12 17.85
C SER A 351 6.88 8.28 19.11
N MET A 352 6.54 7.00 18.94
CA MET A 352 6.25 6.06 20.03
C MET A 352 7.53 5.57 20.72
N SER A 353 8.64 5.46 19.99
CA SER A 353 9.89 4.87 20.52
C SER A 353 10.55 5.73 21.60
N VAL A 354 10.31 7.04 21.59
CA VAL A 354 10.93 8.00 22.51
C VAL A 354 10.00 8.32 23.68
N ASP A 355 10.45 8.17 24.93
CA ASP A 355 9.65 8.55 26.09
C ASP A 355 9.61 10.07 26.32
N ASN A 356 8.52 10.59 26.88
CA ASN A 356 8.38 12.03 27.12
C ASN A 356 9.46 12.59 28.08
N SER A 357 9.98 11.77 28.98
CA SER A 357 11.10 12.13 29.87
C SER A 357 12.38 12.47 29.11
N LEU A 358 12.60 11.85 27.94
CA LEU A 358 13.76 12.13 27.07
C LEU A 358 13.63 13.44 26.32
N LEU A 359 12.42 14.00 26.21
CA LEU A 359 12.16 15.25 25.53
C LEU A 359 12.28 16.47 26.44
N GLN A 360 12.20 16.28 27.77
CA GLN A 360 12.32 17.37 28.76
C GLN A 360 13.77 17.80 29.00
N GLY A 361 14.75 16.94 28.69
CA GLY A 361 16.19 17.27 28.81
C GLY A 361 16.77 18.08 27.65
N ALA A 362 16.00 18.32 26.58
CA ALA A 362 16.43 19.09 25.40
C ALA A 362 15.94 20.55 25.40
N SER A 363 15.27 20.97 26.47
CA SER A 363 14.68 22.31 26.65
C SER A 363 15.49 23.25 27.57
N ASN A 364 16.72 22.88 27.94
CA ASN A 364 17.61 23.74 28.72
C ASN A 364 18.83 24.16 27.91
#